data_AF-A0A3B1D880-F1
#
_entry.id   AF-A0A3B1D880-F1
#
_cell.length_a   1.000
_cell.length_b   1.000
_cell.length_c   1.000
_cell.angle_alpha   90.00
_cell.angle_beta   90.00
_cell.angle_gamma   90.00
#
_symmetry.space_group_name_H-M   'P 1'
#
loop_
_entity.id
_entity.type
_entity.pdbx_description
1 polymer ?
#
loop_
_entity_poly.entity_id
_entity_poly.type
_entity_poly.pdbx_seq_one_letter_code
_entity_poly.pdbx_strand_id
1 'polypeptide(L)'
;MELEPIMKKKTLCIYKISITLLLIFFLPKTASSQGHIEMVEMRDGIHLATTIYLPSGDGPFPTLLYRTPYDDGPQFAGIAPTYYEAGIAVVTQDMRGRFESEGTYMVFTQDGDGELKDGFDTMQWIVNQNWSNGLIATEGNSAAGIVQYMQASANPPGLVLIAPMMGTPNLYSDGIFWDGVRRYWLSHTWLEGNDILYFEDEFANHPFEDEFWASVQTRDQFNNVHTAGYHIGGWFDIFQNGNIEGYIGYQHKGGVGAVGRQKLIIGPWTHGGYKSLTQGEMTFPDNSLKPPYPIEDVWYSMLNYYLQVNHPDIHLTPDDIPNVQYYVMGDVDEPDAPGNVWRTADDWPPEAVKVHLYLQPNGGL
;
A
#
# COMPACT_ATOMS: atom_id res chain seq x y z
N MET A 1 -44.59 -40.24 -69.81
CA MET A 1 -45.03 -41.47 -69.14
C MET A 1 -44.01 -41.74 -68.04
N GLU A 2 -43.98 -40.91 -67.00
CA GLU A 2 -44.87 -40.94 -65.82
C GLU A 2 -44.76 -42.24 -64.99
N LEU A 3 -44.28 -42.04 -63.75
CA LEU A 3 -44.69 -42.63 -62.47
C LEU A 3 -44.19 -44.05 -62.07
N GLU A 4 -43.13 -44.05 -61.24
CA GLU A 4 -43.06 -44.48 -59.80
C GLU A 4 -43.79 -45.76 -59.27
N PRO A 5 -43.54 -46.28 -58.04
CA PRO A 5 -42.39 -46.15 -57.11
C PRO A 5 -42.00 -47.42 -56.26
N ILE A 6 -40.82 -47.33 -55.64
CA ILE A 6 -40.41 -47.64 -54.23
C ILE A 6 -40.91 -48.92 -53.51
N MET A 7 -39.96 -49.75 -53.05
CA MET A 7 -39.92 -50.25 -51.65
C MET A 7 -38.48 -50.70 -51.27
N LYS A 8 -37.76 -49.91 -50.45
CA LYS A 8 -36.60 -50.38 -49.67
C LYS A 8 -36.98 -50.43 -48.19
N LYS A 9 -36.82 -51.62 -47.60
CA LYS A 9 -37.04 -51.92 -46.17
C LYS A 9 -36.13 -51.05 -45.30
N LYS A 10 -36.73 -50.32 -44.34
CA LYS A 10 -36.01 -49.72 -43.21
C LYS A 10 -35.82 -50.78 -42.12
N THR A 11 -34.57 -51.06 -41.77
CA THR A 11 -34.21 -51.76 -40.53
C THR A 11 -34.08 -50.71 -39.43
N LEU A 12 -34.90 -50.84 -38.38
CA LEU A 12 -34.93 -49.92 -37.25
C LEU A 12 -33.79 -50.28 -36.28
N CYS A 13 -32.77 -49.43 -36.18
CA CYS A 13 -31.72 -49.52 -35.18
C CYS A 13 -32.14 -48.67 -33.97
N ILE A 14 -32.33 -49.31 -32.82
CA ILE A 14 -32.69 -48.66 -31.55
C ILE A 14 -31.45 -47.97 -31.00
N TYR A 15 -31.37 -46.65 -31.06
CA TYR A 15 -30.38 -45.88 -30.30
C TYR A 15 -30.86 -45.72 -28.86
N LYS A 16 -30.13 -46.31 -27.92
CA LYS A 16 -30.22 -45.99 -26.49
C LYS A 16 -29.81 -44.52 -26.31
N ILE A 17 -30.74 -43.67 -25.91
CA ILE A 17 -30.45 -42.33 -25.40
C ILE A 17 -30.02 -42.52 -23.94
N SER A 18 -28.71 -42.47 -23.68
CA SER A 18 -28.22 -42.25 -22.31
C SER A 18 -28.36 -40.76 -22.00
N ILE A 19 -29.30 -40.41 -21.12
CA ILE A 19 -29.25 -39.13 -20.42
C ILE A 19 -28.10 -39.23 -19.42
N THR A 20 -27.02 -38.51 -19.67
CA THR A 20 -25.99 -38.26 -18.65
C THR A 20 -26.42 -37.00 -17.92
N LEU A 21 -26.95 -37.17 -16.71
CA LEU A 21 -27.16 -36.06 -15.77
C LEU A 21 -25.77 -35.47 -15.47
N LEU A 22 -25.49 -34.26 -15.96
CA LEU A 22 -24.31 -33.50 -15.54
C LEU A 22 -24.59 -32.97 -14.13
N LEU A 23 -24.21 -33.74 -13.11
CA LEU A 23 -24.16 -33.23 -11.74
C LEU A 23 -23.02 -32.22 -11.66
N ILE A 24 -23.37 -30.94 -11.74
CA ILE A 24 -22.47 -29.84 -11.35
C ILE A 24 -22.40 -29.92 -9.82
N PHE A 25 -21.36 -30.59 -9.32
CA PHE A 25 -21.00 -30.48 -7.92
C PHE A 25 -20.41 -29.08 -7.71
N PHE A 26 -21.19 -28.17 -7.10
CA PHE A 26 -20.63 -27.01 -6.43
C PHE A 26 -19.90 -27.53 -5.19
N LEU A 27 -18.62 -27.85 -5.38
CA LEU A 27 -17.71 -28.00 -4.25
C LEU A 27 -17.57 -26.61 -3.62
N PRO A 28 -17.76 -26.45 -2.30
CA PRO A 28 -17.46 -25.19 -1.65
C PRO A 28 -15.99 -24.87 -1.90
N LYS A 29 -15.71 -23.72 -2.53
CA LYS A 29 -14.34 -23.23 -2.71
C LYS A 29 -13.78 -22.89 -1.34
N THR A 30 -12.89 -23.74 -0.85
CA THR A 30 -12.06 -23.46 0.32
C THR A 30 -11.06 -22.36 -0.03
N ALA A 31 -10.76 -21.47 0.91
CA ALA A 31 -9.70 -20.47 0.78
C ALA A 31 -8.41 -21.15 0.31
N SER A 32 -7.77 -20.57 -0.71
CA SER A 32 -6.48 -21.09 -1.17
C SER A 32 -5.38 -20.49 -0.32
N SER A 33 -4.68 -21.31 0.47
CA SER A 33 -3.44 -20.87 1.11
C SER A 33 -2.26 -20.86 0.13
N GLN A 34 -2.42 -21.47 -1.05
CA GLN A 34 -1.48 -21.39 -2.16
C GLN A 34 -2.04 -20.37 -3.15
N GLY A 35 -1.51 -19.14 -3.10
CA GLY A 35 -1.82 -18.15 -4.12
C GLY A 35 -1.48 -18.69 -5.50
N HIS A 36 -2.19 -18.23 -6.53
CA HIS A 36 -1.83 -18.54 -7.91
C HIS A 36 -1.25 -17.30 -8.58
N ILE A 37 -0.24 -17.52 -9.41
CA ILE A 37 0.47 -16.45 -10.10
C ILE A 37 -0.17 -16.23 -11.47
N GLU A 38 -0.45 -14.97 -11.79
CA GLU A 38 -0.84 -14.52 -13.13
C GLU A 38 0.16 -13.48 -13.63
N MET A 39 0.52 -13.58 -14.92
CA MET A 39 1.36 -12.59 -15.60
C MET A 39 0.45 -11.51 -16.18
N VAL A 40 0.37 -10.36 -15.50
CA VAL A 40 -0.55 -9.28 -15.83
C VAL A 40 0.08 -8.35 -16.86
N GLU A 41 -0.50 -8.28 -18.06
CA GLU A 41 -0.05 -7.40 -19.14
C GLU A 41 -0.33 -5.92 -18.82
N MET A 42 0.71 -5.09 -18.88
CA MET A 42 0.65 -3.63 -18.74
C MET A 42 0.36 -2.97 -20.09
N ARG A 43 0.09 -1.66 -20.09
CA ARG A 43 -0.24 -0.90 -21.32
C ARG A 43 0.81 -0.95 -22.44
N ASP A 44 2.06 -1.24 -22.11
CA ASP A 44 3.19 -1.34 -23.04
C ASP A 44 3.51 -2.79 -23.45
N GLY A 45 2.70 -3.77 -23.02
CA GLY A 45 2.81 -5.18 -23.36
C GLY A 45 3.79 -5.98 -22.48
N ILE A 46 4.39 -5.36 -21.47
CA ILE A 46 5.22 -6.02 -20.46
C ILE A 46 4.32 -6.71 -19.43
N HIS A 47 4.71 -7.88 -18.95
CA HIS A 47 3.94 -8.64 -17.97
C HIS A 47 4.54 -8.59 -16.58
N LEU A 48 3.71 -8.30 -15.58
CA LEU A 48 4.11 -8.28 -14.18
C LEU A 48 3.58 -9.52 -13.44
N ALA A 49 4.47 -10.23 -12.77
CA ALA A 49 4.13 -11.38 -11.95
C ALA A 49 3.29 -10.94 -10.75
N THR A 50 2.08 -11.47 -10.68
CA THR A 50 1.05 -11.06 -9.71
C THR A 50 0.49 -12.29 -9.01
N THR A 51 0.68 -12.40 -7.70
CA THR A 51 0.16 -13.52 -6.92
C THR A 51 -1.20 -13.18 -6.29
N ILE A 52 -2.17 -14.08 -6.44
CA ILE A 52 -3.56 -13.85 -6.05
C ILE A 52 -3.98 -14.85 -4.98
N TYR A 53 -4.51 -14.33 -3.88
CA TYR A 53 -4.99 -15.07 -2.73
C TYR A 53 -6.48 -14.76 -2.53
N LEU A 54 -7.33 -15.76 -2.80
CA LEU A 54 -8.78 -15.61 -2.66
C LEU A 54 -9.29 -16.25 -1.36
N PRO A 55 -10.12 -15.54 -0.57
CA PRO A 55 -10.79 -16.13 0.58
C PRO A 55 -11.82 -17.18 0.15
N SER A 56 -12.35 -17.94 1.11
CA SER A 56 -13.42 -18.91 0.86
C SER A 56 -14.70 -18.21 0.40
N GLY A 57 -15.50 -18.88 -0.43
CA GLY A 57 -16.80 -18.38 -0.89
C GLY A 57 -16.82 -18.00 -2.38
N ASP A 58 -17.93 -17.40 -2.80
CA ASP A 58 -18.22 -17.18 -4.23
C ASP A 58 -17.89 -15.76 -4.72
N GLY A 59 -17.47 -14.86 -3.83
CA GLY A 59 -17.19 -13.45 -4.14
C GLY A 59 -18.45 -12.69 -4.62
N PRO A 60 -18.27 -11.55 -5.31
CA PRO A 60 -17.01 -10.85 -5.53
C PRO A 60 -16.44 -10.25 -4.23
N PHE A 61 -15.11 -10.14 -4.14
CA PHE A 61 -14.37 -9.68 -2.96
C PHE A 61 -13.75 -8.30 -3.17
N PRO A 62 -13.66 -7.45 -2.15
CA PRO A 62 -12.74 -6.32 -2.17
C PRO A 62 -11.30 -6.82 -2.10
N THR A 63 -10.37 -5.97 -2.55
CA THR A 63 -8.97 -6.36 -2.72
C THR A 63 -8.05 -5.52 -1.87
N LEU A 64 -7.09 -6.17 -1.22
CA LEU A 64 -5.89 -5.54 -0.71
C LEU A 64 -4.76 -5.78 -1.70
N LEU A 65 -4.19 -4.71 -2.25
CA LEU A 65 -3.08 -4.76 -3.18
C LEU A 65 -1.77 -4.35 -2.49
N TYR A 66 -0.74 -5.18 -2.65
CA TYR A 66 0.61 -4.92 -2.20
C TYR A 66 1.57 -4.95 -3.40
N ARG A 67 2.12 -3.80 -3.80
CA ARG A 67 3.13 -3.71 -4.87
C ARG A 67 4.50 -3.44 -4.26
N THR A 68 5.51 -4.20 -4.67
CA THR A 68 6.81 -4.17 -4.02
C THR A 68 7.98 -4.39 -4.97
N PRO A 69 9.11 -3.67 -4.78
CA PRO A 69 10.35 -4.00 -5.48
C PRO A 69 11.15 -5.11 -4.78
N TYR A 70 10.64 -5.62 -3.66
CA TYR A 70 11.15 -6.76 -2.91
C TYR A 70 10.31 -7.99 -3.22
N ASP A 71 10.90 -9.19 -3.15
CA ASP A 71 10.28 -10.48 -3.53
C ASP A 71 8.88 -10.58 -2.92
N ASP A 72 7.85 -10.62 -3.76
CA ASP A 72 6.46 -10.64 -3.32
C ASP A 72 6.05 -11.97 -2.66
N GLY A 73 6.95 -12.97 -2.62
CA GLY A 73 6.67 -14.33 -2.22
C GLY A 73 6.54 -14.58 -0.70
N PRO A 74 7.44 -15.35 -0.04
CA PRO A 74 7.13 -16.12 1.18
C PRO A 74 6.55 -15.34 2.36
N GLN A 75 6.85 -14.04 2.45
CA GLN A 75 6.32 -13.16 3.48
C GLN A 75 4.81 -12.96 3.33
N PHE A 76 4.32 -12.72 2.11
CA PHE A 76 2.91 -12.39 1.88
C PHE A 76 1.99 -13.59 1.90
N ALA A 77 2.48 -14.76 1.48
CA ALA A 77 1.77 -16.02 1.66
C ALA A 77 1.39 -16.27 3.15
N GLY A 78 2.21 -15.76 4.08
CA GLY A 78 1.96 -15.85 5.52
C GLY A 78 0.95 -14.84 6.06
N ILE A 79 0.83 -13.65 5.45
CA ILE A 79 -0.10 -12.60 5.91
C ILE A 79 -1.47 -12.70 5.24
N ALA A 80 -1.57 -13.17 4.00
CA ALA A 80 -2.86 -13.24 3.28
C ALA A 80 -4.01 -13.87 4.10
N PRO A 81 -3.79 -14.95 4.89
CA PRO A 81 -4.84 -15.52 5.73
C PRO A 81 -5.43 -14.57 6.78
N THR A 82 -4.70 -13.54 7.24
CA THR A 82 -5.24 -12.58 8.24
C THR A 82 -6.38 -11.74 7.67
N TYR A 83 -6.45 -11.60 6.35
CA TYR A 83 -7.49 -10.85 5.65
C TYR A 83 -8.71 -11.70 5.27
N TYR A 84 -8.61 -13.03 5.37
CA TYR A 84 -9.69 -13.94 4.99
C TYR A 84 -10.91 -13.86 5.90
N GLU A 85 -10.72 -13.58 7.19
CA GLU A 85 -11.82 -13.40 8.14
C GLU A 85 -12.68 -12.17 7.81
N ALA A 86 -12.07 -11.15 7.19
CA ALA A 86 -12.76 -9.99 6.66
C ALA A 86 -13.30 -10.20 5.22
N GLY A 87 -13.04 -11.36 4.60
CA GLY A 87 -13.48 -11.65 3.23
C GLY A 87 -12.78 -10.82 2.16
N ILE A 88 -11.53 -10.41 2.40
CA ILE A 88 -10.71 -9.61 1.48
C ILE A 88 -9.81 -10.53 0.65
N ALA A 89 -9.79 -10.32 -0.67
CA ALA A 89 -8.79 -10.92 -1.55
C ALA A 89 -7.46 -10.18 -1.41
N VAL A 90 -6.34 -10.89 -1.38
CA VAL A 90 -5.01 -10.29 -1.32
C VAL A 90 -4.31 -10.51 -2.65
N VAL A 91 -3.81 -9.43 -3.22
CA VAL A 91 -3.03 -9.43 -4.47
C VAL A 91 -1.67 -8.83 -4.18
N THR A 92 -0.63 -9.57 -4.49
CA THR A 92 0.75 -9.08 -4.45
C THR A 92 1.30 -9.00 -5.86
N GLN A 93 2.24 -8.09 -6.07
CA GLN A 93 2.88 -7.97 -7.37
C GLN A 93 4.33 -7.52 -7.23
N ASP A 94 5.21 -8.28 -7.89
CA ASP A 94 6.57 -7.87 -8.17
C ASP A 94 6.54 -6.68 -9.12
N MET A 95 7.16 -5.56 -8.72
CA MET A 95 7.28 -4.40 -9.60
C MET A 95 8.06 -4.74 -10.88
N ARG A 96 7.87 -3.94 -11.94
CA ARG A 96 8.57 -4.10 -13.21
C ARG A 96 10.07 -4.31 -13.06
N GLY A 97 10.60 -5.30 -13.77
CA GLY A 97 12.02 -5.66 -13.77
C GLY A 97 12.53 -6.23 -12.43
N ARG A 98 11.63 -6.74 -11.59
CA ARG A 98 11.95 -7.38 -10.30
C ARG A 98 11.46 -8.83 -10.34
N PHE A 99 12.30 -9.74 -9.84
CA PHE A 99 11.99 -11.17 -9.68
C PHE A 99 11.36 -11.77 -10.95
N GLU A 100 10.11 -12.23 -10.88
CA GLU A 100 9.43 -12.89 -11.99
C GLU A 100 8.75 -11.90 -12.96
N SER A 101 8.73 -10.59 -12.65
CA SER A 101 8.21 -9.54 -13.51
C SER A 101 9.19 -9.16 -14.63
N GLU A 102 8.65 -9.00 -15.84
CA GLU A 102 9.40 -8.57 -17.02
C GLU A 102 9.82 -7.08 -16.92
N GLY A 103 10.73 -6.66 -17.81
CA GLY A 103 11.11 -5.25 -18.00
C GLY A 103 12.34 -4.81 -17.21
N THR A 104 12.44 -3.50 -16.95
CA THR A 104 13.54 -2.88 -16.22
C THR A 104 12.99 -2.00 -15.12
N TYR A 105 13.52 -2.14 -13.91
CA TYR A 105 13.10 -1.35 -12.77
C TYR A 105 13.67 0.07 -12.89
N MET A 106 12.81 1.09 -12.79
CA MET A 106 13.19 2.50 -12.95
C MET A 106 12.79 3.32 -11.72
N VAL A 107 12.87 2.71 -10.54
CA VAL A 107 12.68 3.34 -9.22
C VAL A 107 11.40 4.20 -9.16
N PHE A 108 10.24 3.54 -9.08
CA PHE A 108 8.90 4.12 -8.89
C PHE A 108 8.36 5.01 -10.02
N THR A 109 9.14 5.36 -11.04
CA THR A 109 8.70 6.22 -12.16
C THR A 109 7.51 5.66 -12.94
N GLN A 110 7.25 4.36 -12.86
CA GLN A 110 6.14 3.69 -13.53
C GLN A 110 4.83 3.66 -12.73
N ASP A 111 4.79 4.19 -11.51
CA ASP A 111 3.64 4.04 -10.60
C ASP A 111 2.77 5.29 -10.47
N GLY A 112 3.28 6.42 -10.96
CA GLY A 112 2.59 7.71 -10.95
C GLY A 112 1.70 7.93 -12.16
N ASP A 113 1.51 9.20 -12.52
CA ASP A 113 0.64 9.63 -13.61
C ASP A 113 1.37 9.83 -14.96
N GLY A 114 2.63 9.36 -15.06
CA GLY A 114 3.49 9.42 -16.24
C GLY A 114 3.08 8.51 -17.42
N GLU A 115 4.01 8.25 -18.35
CA GLU A 115 3.73 7.43 -19.54
C GLU A 115 3.39 5.98 -19.17
N LEU A 116 4.23 5.39 -18.32
CA LEU A 116 4.01 4.10 -17.69
C LEU A 116 3.19 4.31 -16.42
N LYS A 117 2.19 3.45 -16.20
CA LYS A 117 1.28 3.53 -15.04
C LYS A 117 0.96 2.13 -14.53
N ASP A 118 1.99 1.37 -14.19
CA ASP A 118 1.90 -0.04 -13.80
C ASP A 118 0.94 -0.23 -12.59
N GLY A 119 0.98 0.68 -11.61
CA GLY A 119 0.04 0.67 -10.49
C GLY A 119 -1.42 0.88 -10.94
N PHE A 120 -1.64 1.82 -11.86
CA PHE A 120 -2.97 2.07 -12.45
C PHE A 120 -3.47 0.87 -13.26
N ASP A 121 -2.62 0.32 -14.13
CA ASP A 121 -2.96 -0.79 -15.01
C ASP A 121 -3.27 -2.05 -14.19
N THR A 122 -2.51 -2.28 -13.12
CA THR A 122 -2.75 -3.38 -12.17
C THR A 122 -4.11 -3.24 -11.48
N MET A 123 -4.46 -2.05 -10.95
CA MET A 123 -5.76 -1.83 -10.33
C MET A 123 -6.91 -1.92 -11.33
N GLN A 124 -6.71 -1.40 -12.55
CA GLN A 124 -7.67 -1.56 -13.65
C GLN A 124 -7.89 -3.02 -14.00
N TRP A 125 -6.83 -3.83 -14.01
CA TRP A 125 -6.92 -5.26 -14.23
C TRP A 125 -7.66 -5.97 -13.08
N ILE A 126 -7.39 -5.62 -11.81
CA ILE A 126 -8.10 -6.16 -10.63
C ILE A 126 -9.60 -5.90 -10.74
N VAL A 127 -10.01 -4.65 -11.02
CA VAL A 127 -11.44 -4.25 -11.12
C VAL A 127 -12.17 -5.05 -12.21
N ASN A 128 -11.46 -5.50 -13.25
CA ASN A 128 -12.03 -6.27 -14.35
C ASN A 128 -12.13 -7.79 -14.08
N GLN A 129 -11.65 -8.26 -12.93
CA GLN A 129 -11.73 -9.68 -12.59
C GLN A 129 -13.12 -10.07 -12.06
N ASN A 130 -13.60 -11.25 -12.46
CA ASN A 130 -14.90 -11.77 -12.00
C ASN A 130 -14.97 -12.01 -10.49
N TRP A 131 -13.81 -12.12 -9.82
CA TRP A 131 -13.72 -12.28 -8.38
C TRP A 131 -13.65 -10.94 -7.62
N SER A 132 -13.47 -9.79 -8.29
CA SER A 132 -13.34 -8.49 -7.65
C SER A 132 -14.68 -7.75 -7.57
N ASN A 133 -14.94 -7.05 -6.46
CA ASN A 133 -16.09 -6.16 -6.32
C ASN A 133 -15.77 -4.71 -6.74
N GLY A 134 -14.53 -4.46 -7.17
CA GLY A 134 -14.05 -3.17 -7.65
C GLY A 134 -13.54 -2.22 -6.56
N LEU A 135 -13.59 -2.58 -5.27
CA LEU A 135 -13.00 -1.78 -4.19
C LEU A 135 -11.59 -2.30 -3.85
N ILE A 136 -10.62 -1.39 -3.84
CA ILE A 136 -9.20 -1.69 -3.65
C ILE A 136 -8.66 -0.83 -2.51
N ALA A 137 -7.99 -1.48 -1.56
CA ALA A 137 -7.10 -0.85 -0.60
C ALA A 137 -5.65 -1.22 -0.93
N THR A 138 -4.70 -0.37 -0.57
CA THR A 138 -3.27 -0.69 -0.61
C THR A 138 -2.64 -0.57 0.77
N GLU A 139 -1.60 -1.38 1.01
CA GLU A 139 -0.73 -1.24 2.17
C GLU A 139 0.72 -1.51 1.80
N GLY A 140 1.64 -1.12 2.69
CA GLY A 140 3.05 -1.41 2.51
C GLY A 140 4.00 -0.48 3.22
N ASN A 141 5.21 -0.98 3.45
CA ASN A 141 6.26 -0.27 4.17
C ASN A 141 7.41 0.16 3.26
N SER A 142 8.07 1.27 3.60
CA SER A 142 9.26 1.73 2.89
C SER A 142 8.95 1.95 1.40
N ALA A 143 9.64 1.29 0.48
CA ALA A 143 9.36 1.34 -0.96
C ALA A 143 7.90 1.00 -1.33
N ALA A 144 7.29 0.01 -0.68
CA ALA A 144 5.87 -0.32 -0.86
C ALA A 144 4.94 0.71 -0.19
N GLY A 145 5.45 1.53 0.73
CA GLY A 145 4.77 2.70 1.27
C GLY A 145 4.88 3.93 0.36
N ILE A 146 6.06 4.18 -0.20
CA ILE A 146 6.35 5.26 -1.15
C ILE A 146 5.42 5.14 -2.36
N VAL A 147 5.36 3.96 -2.98
CA VAL A 147 4.62 3.75 -4.22
C VAL A 147 3.12 4.05 -4.10
N GLN A 148 2.54 3.92 -2.90
CA GLN A 148 1.12 4.22 -2.67
C GLN A 148 0.81 5.70 -2.89
N TYR A 149 1.76 6.62 -2.64
CA TYR A 149 1.55 8.04 -2.92
C TYR A 149 1.42 8.29 -4.42
N MET A 150 2.33 7.72 -5.21
CA MET A 150 2.31 7.80 -6.68
C MET A 150 1.02 7.21 -7.24
N GLN A 151 0.66 6.01 -6.79
CA GLN A 151 -0.58 5.33 -7.19
C GLN A 151 -1.80 6.19 -6.89
N ALA A 152 -1.91 6.74 -5.68
CA ALA A 152 -3.06 7.54 -5.29
C ALA A 152 -3.22 8.82 -6.14
N SER A 153 -2.10 9.44 -6.53
CA SER A 153 -2.11 10.66 -7.36
C SER A 153 -2.42 10.37 -8.83
N ALA A 154 -2.12 9.15 -9.30
CA ALA A 154 -2.55 8.66 -10.62
C ALA A 154 -4.07 8.41 -10.72
N ASN A 155 -4.80 8.49 -9.60
CA ASN A 155 -6.25 8.29 -9.48
C ASN A 155 -6.77 7.03 -10.21
N PRO A 156 -6.27 5.84 -9.87
CA PRO A 156 -6.65 4.59 -10.51
C PRO A 156 -8.06 4.14 -10.14
N PRO A 157 -8.70 3.34 -11.00
CA PRO A 157 -10.04 2.83 -10.73
C PRO A 157 -10.05 1.95 -9.49
N GLY A 158 -11.07 2.12 -8.65
CA GLY A 158 -11.34 1.25 -7.51
C GLY A 158 -10.55 1.55 -6.24
N LEU A 159 -9.52 2.39 -6.29
CA LEU A 159 -8.73 2.74 -5.10
C LEU A 159 -9.53 3.61 -4.13
N VAL A 160 -9.77 3.11 -2.92
CA VAL A 160 -10.57 3.79 -1.88
C VAL A 160 -9.83 3.99 -0.55
N LEU A 161 -8.74 3.27 -0.32
CA LEU A 161 -7.94 3.38 0.90
C LEU A 161 -6.45 3.09 0.62
N ILE A 162 -5.55 3.84 1.25
CA ILE A 162 -4.11 3.55 1.28
C ILE A 162 -3.59 3.49 2.73
N ALA A 163 -2.50 2.76 2.97
CA ALA A 163 -1.80 2.73 4.24
C ALA A 163 -0.27 2.81 4.03
N PRO A 164 0.26 3.99 3.68
CA PRO A 164 1.70 4.18 3.50
C PRO A 164 2.42 4.18 4.85
N MET A 165 3.17 3.11 5.12
CA MET A 165 4.02 3.00 6.30
C MET A 165 5.46 3.40 5.97
N MET A 166 6.01 4.35 6.73
CA MET A 166 7.42 4.80 6.64
C MET A 166 7.82 5.08 5.19
N GLY A 167 6.99 5.85 4.49
CA GLY A 167 7.17 6.25 3.11
C GLY A 167 6.90 7.74 2.93
N THR A 168 7.32 8.27 1.79
CA THR A 168 7.24 9.68 1.43
C THR A 168 6.50 9.90 0.10
N PRO A 169 5.71 11.00 -0.04
CA PRO A 169 5.17 11.47 -1.31
C PRO A 169 6.20 12.18 -2.20
N ASN A 170 7.44 12.40 -1.75
CA ASN A 170 8.49 13.12 -2.48
C ASN A 170 9.85 12.42 -2.34
N LEU A 171 10.23 11.65 -3.36
CA LEU A 171 11.50 10.92 -3.33
C LEU A 171 12.73 11.86 -3.40
N TYR A 172 12.61 13.03 -4.04
CA TYR A 172 13.72 13.97 -4.13
C TYR A 172 14.08 14.54 -2.77
N SER A 173 13.15 15.22 -2.09
CA SER A 173 13.44 15.98 -0.86
C SER A 173 13.60 15.13 0.39
N ASP A 174 13.02 13.92 0.37
CA ASP A 174 12.94 13.09 1.58
C ASP A 174 13.74 11.79 1.43
N GLY A 175 14.00 11.32 0.20
CA GLY A 175 14.73 10.07 -0.05
C GLY A 175 16.17 10.28 -0.49
N ILE A 176 16.38 10.99 -1.60
CA ILE A 176 17.68 11.03 -2.29
C ILE A 176 18.47 12.29 -1.94
N PHE A 177 17.81 13.43 -1.82
CA PHE A 177 18.40 14.71 -1.43
C PHE A 177 17.73 15.22 -0.15
N TRP A 178 18.39 16.12 0.56
CA TRP A 178 17.84 16.87 1.67
C TRP A 178 18.32 18.30 1.53
N ASP A 179 17.40 19.24 1.28
CA ASP A 179 17.71 20.65 0.98
C ASP A 179 18.83 20.80 -0.08
N GLY A 180 18.78 19.95 -1.13
CA GLY A 180 19.76 19.93 -2.22
C GLY A 180 21.07 19.18 -1.91
N VAL A 181 21.22 18.61 -0.70
CA VAL A 181 22.39 17.78 -0.34
C VAL A 181 22.07 16.30 -0.54
N ARG A 182 22.87 15.61 -1.35
CA ARG A 182 22.67 14.19 -1.62
C ARG A 182 22.86 13.33 -0.35
N ARG A 183 21.86 12.51 -0.02
CA ARG A 183 21.90 11.48 1.03
C ARG A 183 22.61 10.22 0.50
N TYR A 184 23.85 10.38 0.04
CA TYR A 184 24.58 9.37 -0.74
C TYR A 184 24.50 7.96 -0.15
N TRP A 185 24.90 7.79 1.11
CA TRP A 185 24.92 6.46 1.74
C TRP A 185 23.52 5.84 1.87
N LEU A 186 22.48 6.65 2.06
CA LEU A 186 21.12 6.14 2.13
C LEU A 186 20.67 5.61 0.77
N SER A 187 20.80 6.41 -0.29
CA SER A 187 20.39 6.00 -1.63
C SER A 187 21.26 4.87 -2.17
N HIS A 188 22.58 4.96 -1.98
CA HIS A 188 23.54 4.00 -2.53
C HIS A 188 23.38 2.61 -1.91
N THR A 189 23.26 2.51 -0.59
CA THR A 189 23.08 1.21 0.08
C THR A 189 21.74 0.57 -0.26
N TRP A 190 20.68 1.37 -0.48
CA TRP A 190 19.42 0.85 -0.98
C TRP A 190 19.53 0.34 -2.42
N LEU A 191 20.19 1.08 -3.32
CA LEU A 191 20.42 0.64 -4.70
C LEU A 191 21.28 -0.64 -4.76
N GLU A 192 22.35 -0.70 -3.96
CA GLU A 192 23.21 -1.88 -3.82
C GLU A 192 22.45 -3.09 -3.32
N GLY A 193 21.69 -2.93 -2.22
CA GLY A 193 20.88 -4.00 -1.65
C GLY A 193 19.78 -4.52 -2.56
N ASN A 194 19.40 -3.75 -3.58
CA ASN A 194 18.40 -4.13 -4.58
C ASN A 194 19.02 -4.53 -5.93
N ASP A 195 20.34 -4.62 -6.07
CA ASP A 195 21.05 -4.93 -7.32
C ASP A 195 20.68 -3.99 -8.49
N ILE A 196 20.55 -2.70 -8.19
CA ILE A 196 20.16 -1.64 -9.15
C ILE A 196 21.12 -0.45 -9.12
N LEU A 197 22.40 -0.70 -8.82
CA LEU A 197 23.45 0.33 -8.80
C LEU A 197 23.62 1.07 -10.13
N TYR A 198 23.14 0.50 -11.25
CA TYR A 198 23.11 1.22 -12.53
C TYR A 198 22.27 2.50 -12.50
N PHE A 199 21.37 2.65 -11.53
CA PHE A 199 20.53 3.83 -11.34
C PHE A 199 21.22 4.96 -10.56
N GLU A 200 22.41 4.71 -10.02
CA GLU A 200 23.23 5.69 -9.30
C GLU A 200 23.58 6.89 -10.20
N ASP A 201 23.92 6.61 -11.47
CA ASP A 201 24.25 7.64 -12.46
C ASP A 201 23.04 8.51 -12.80
N GLU A 202 21.83 7.92 -12.81
CA GLU A 202 20.59 8.68 -13.03
C GLU A 202 20.40 9.72 -11.92
N PHE A 203 20.51 9.31 -10.65
CA PHE A 203 20.44 10.25 -9.53
C PHE A 203 21.55 11.32 -9.56
N ALA A 204 22.74 10.98 -10.03
CA ALA A 204 23.84 11.93 -10.15
C ALA A 204 23.64 12.96 -11.29
N ASN A 205 22.97 12.55 -12.37
CA ASN A 205 22.65 13.41 -13.51
C ASN A 205 21.50 14.38 -13.23
N HIS A 206 20.71 14.13 -12.19
CA HIS A 206 19.56 14.92 -11.77
C HIS A 206 19.77 15.57 -10.37
N PRO A 207 20.76 16.46 -10.17
CA PRO A 207 21.07 17.02 -8.84
C PRO A 207 20.06 18.07 -8.34
N PHE A 208 19.20 18.58 -9.22
CA PHE A 208 18.16 19.56 -8.92
C PHE A 208 16.79 18.99 -9.26
N GLU A 209 15.72 19.56 -8.68
CA GLU A 209 14.37 19.23 -9.10
C GLU A 209 14.16 19.52 -10.60
N ASP A 210 13.68 18.52 -11.33
CA ASP A 210 13.40 18.56 -12.75
C ASP A 210 12.35 17.51 -13.14
N GLU A 211 12.17 17.25 -14.43
CA GLU A 211 11.14 16.35 -14.96
C GLU A 211 11.31 14.90 -14.48
N PHE A 212 12.55 14.45 -14.22
CA PHE A 212 12.78 13.13 -13.64
C PHE A 212 12.13 13.03 -12.26
N TRP A 213 12.40 14.00 -11.39
CA TRP A 213 11.84 14.02 -10.03
C TRP A 213 10.32 14.22 -10.00
N ALA A 214 9.78 14.96 -10.98
CA ALA A 214 8.33 15.15 -11.10
C ALA A 214 7.57 13.82 -11.26
N SER A 215 8.20 12.78 -11.81
CA SER A 215 7.59 11.45 -11.97
C SER A 215 7.58 10.58 -10.70
N VAL A 216 8.35 10.98 -9.67
CA VAL A 216 8.51 10.24 -8.40
C VAL A 216 8.19 11.12 -7.19
N GLN A 217 7.29 12.08 -7.38
CA GLN A 217 6.76 12.92 -6.32
C GLN A 217 5.32 13.35 -6.61
N THR A 218 4.58 13.71 -5.57
CA THR A 218 3.12 13.96 -5.65
C THR A 218 2.69 15.26 -4.98
N ARG A 219 3.65 16.07 -4.51
CA ARG A 219 3.40 17.28 -3.71
C ARG A 219 2.50 18.29 -4.43
N ASP A 220 2.68 18.42 -5.74
CA ASP A 220 1.92 19.34 -6.59
C ASP A 220 0.62 18.72 -7.14
N GLN A 221 0.33 17.48 -6.78
CA GLN A 221 -0.78 16.67 -7.30
C GLN A 221 -1.73 16.17 -6.21
N PHE A 222 -1.62 16.66 -4.96
CA PHE A 222 -2.50 16.22 -3.88
C PHE A 222 -3.98 16.38 -4.20
N ASN A 223 -4.36 17.37 -5.01
CA ASN A 223 -5.74 17.56 -5.47
C ASN A 223 -6.28 16.44 -6.38
N ASN A 224 -5.40 15.62 -6.98
CA ASN A 224 -5.77 14.45 -7.77
C ASN A 224 -6.07 13.21 -6.91
N VAL A 225 -5.79 13.28 -5.60
CA VAL A 225 -5.95 12.16 -4.70
C VAL A 225 -7.38 12.13 -4.16
N HIS A 226 -8.09 11.02 -4.40
CA HIS A 226 -9.50 10.87 -4.03
C HIS A 226 -9.75 9.76 -2.99
N THR A 227 -8.69 9.29 -2.34
CA THR A 227 -8.71 8.13 -1.45
C THR A 227 -8.47 8.49 0.01
N ALA A 228 -9.02 7.72 0.95
CA ALA A 228 -8.68 7.81 2.36
C ALA A 228 -7.28 7.23 2.62
N GLY A 229 -6.66 7.59 3.74
CA GLY A 229 -5.28 7.17 4.02
C GLY A 229 -4.96 6.99 5.49
N TYR A 230 -4.11 6.01 5.79
CA TYR A 230 -3.52 5.80 7.12
C TYR A 230 -2.00 5.88 7.06
N HIS A 231 -1.45 7.02 7.46
CA HIS A 231 -0.02 7.31 7.42
C HIS A 231 0.63 6.83 8.71
N ILE A 232 1.58 5.89 8.60
CA ILE A 232 2.26 5.29 9.76
C ILE A 232 3.72 5.68 9.73
N GLY A 233 4.14 6.54 10.66
CA GLY A 233 5.48 7.11 10.73
C GLY A 233 6.18 6.86 12.06
N GLY A 234 7.46 7.23 12.13
CA GLY A 234 8.29 7.09 13.33
C GLY A 234 9.19 8.31 13.53
N TRP A 235 9.39 8.76 14.77
CA TRP A 235 10.20 9.96 15.03
C TRP A 235 11.65 9.87 14.55
N PHE A 236 12.20 8.66 14.51
CA PHE A 236 13.56 8.40 14.02
C PHE A 236 13.56 7.78 12.61
N ASP A 237 12.41 7.78 11.94
CA ASP A 237 12.30 7.28 10.59
C ASP A 237 12.91 8.26 9.58
N ILE A 238 13.57 7.70 8.57
CA ILE A 238 14.28 8.47 7.53
C ILE A 238 13.35 9.24 6.59
N PHE A 239 12.06 8.90 6.54
CA PHE A 239 11.02 9.53 5.72
C PHE A 239 10.00 10.30 6.55
N GLN A 240 10.23 10.52 7.85
CA GLN A 240 9.22 11.06 8.75
C GLN A 240 8.64 12.41 8.30
N ASN A 241 9.47 13.29 7.75
CA ASN A 241 9.00 14.56 7.20
C ASN A 241 8.03 14.35 6.04
N GLY A 242 8.37 13.46 5.11
CA GLY A 242 7.52 13.08 3.99
C GLY A 242 6.23 12.41 4.43
N ASN A 243 6.27 11.54 5.44
CA ASN A 243 5.07 10.88 5.96
C ASN A 243 4.06 11.89 6.52
N ILE A 244 4.54 12.86 7.32
CA ILE A 244 3.73 13.98 7.82
C ILE A 244 3.24 14.85 6.66
N GLU A 245 4.10 15.18 5.69
CA GLU A 245 3.71 15.98 4.53
C GLU A 245 2.61 15.29 3.71
N GLY A 246 2.70 13.98 3.50
CA GLY A 246 1.68 13.18 2.83
C GLY A 246 0.33 13.28 3.54
N TYR A 247 0.32 13.11 4.87
CA TYR A 247 -0.88 13.30 5.69
C TYR A 247 -1.48 14.71 5.52
N ILE A 248 -0.69 15.76 5.76
CA ILE A 248 -1.15 17.17 5.65
C ILE A 248 -1.68 17.44 4.24
N GLY A 249 -0.94 16.97 3.23
CA GLY A 249 -1.27 17.10 1.82
C GLY A 249 -2.63 16.53 1.50
N TYR A 250 -2.86 15.27 1.85
CA TYR A 250 -4.09 14.56 1.53
C TYR A 250 -5.26 15.06 2.39
N GLN A 251 -5.00 15.38 3.66
CA GLN A 251 -6.00 15.82 4.62
C GLN A 251 -6.59 17.19 4.26
N HIS A 252 -5.78 18.12 3.74
CA HIS A 252 -6.20 19.51 3.51
C HIS A 252 -6.23 19.94 2.05
N LYS A 253 -5.46 19.29 1.17
CA LYS A 253 -5.33 19.63 -0.25
C LYS A 253 -5.78 18.52 -1.18
N GLY A 254 -6.21 17.38 -0.60
CA GLY A 254 -6.79 16.25 -1.31
C GLY A 254 -7.96 16.63 -2.24
N GLY A 255 -8.28 15.74 -3.15
CA GLY A 255 -9.54 15.75 -3.87
C GLY A 255 -10.73 15.29 -3.00
N VAL A 256 -11.92 15.29 -3.61
CA VAL A 256 -13.13 14.73 -2.99
C VAL A 256 -12.90 13.26 -2.71
N GLY A 257 -12.99 12.85 -1.44
CA GLY A 257 -12.70 11.48 -1.02
C GLY A 257 -11.43 11.33 -0.20
N ALA A 258 -10.51 12.30 -0.25
CA ALA A 258 -9.31 12.36 0.59
C ALA A 258 -9.41 13.39 1.72
N VAL A 259 -9.91 14.61 1.43
CA VAL A 259 -9.98 15.70 2.42
C VAL A 259 -10.77 15.28 3.65
N GLY A 260 -10.17 15.46 4.83
CA GLY A 260 -10.77 15.13 6.11
C GLY A 260 -10.84 13.63 6.44
N ARG A 261 -10.26 12.76 5.60
CA ARG A 261 -10.36 11.29 5.71
C ARG A 261 -9.02 10.59 5.93
N GLN A 262 -8.03 11.33 6.40
CA GLN A 262 -6.69 10.80 6.68
C GLN A 262 -6.52 10.54 8.18
N LYS A 263 -5.75 9.49 8.49
CA LYS A 263 -5.26 9.16 9.84
C LYS A 263 -3.74 9.19 9.85
N LEU A 264 -3.14 9.58 10.97
CA LEU A 264 -1.70 9.64 11.18
C LEU A 264 -1.34 9.00 12.52
N ILE A 265 -0.36 8.11 12.52
CA ILE A 265 0.29 7.65 13.75
C ILE A 265 1.80 7.86 13.69
N ILE A 266 2.37 8.41 14.78
CA ILE A 266 3.81 8.58 14.91
C ILE A 266 4.30 7.97 16.22
N GLY A 267 5.02 6.86 16.13
CA GLY A 267 5.66 6.23 17.28
C GLY A 267 7.13 6.60 17.43
N PRO A 268 7.79 6.19 18.53
CA PRO A 268 9.22 6.38 18.72
C PRO A 268 10.00 5.30 17.96
N TRP A 269 9.81 5.20 16.64
CA TRP A 269 10.38 4.14 15.81
C TRP A 269 11.42 4.68 14.84
N THR A 270 12.44 3.86 14.58
CA THR A 270 13.32 3.96 13.41
C THR A 270 12.73 3.18 12.24
N HIS A 271 13.30 3.36 11.04
CA HIS A 271 12.87 2.65 9.83
C HIS A 271 12.86 1.12 9.96
N GLY A 272 13.86 0.55 10.63
CA GLY A 272 13.97 -0.89 10.88
C GLY A 272 13.43 -1.34 12.24
N GLY A 273 13.03 -0.40 13.11
CA GLY A 273 12.63 -0.65 14.49
C GLY A 273 11.14 -0.45 14.74
N TYR A 274 10.29 -0.61 13.73
CA TYR A 274 8.84 -0.50 13.88
C TYR A 274 8.32 -1.42 15.01
N LYS A 275 7.55 -0.85 15.94
CA LYS A 275 7.01 -1.54 17.14
C LYS A 275 8.09 -2.25 18.00
N SER A 276 9.34 -1.79 17.94
CA SER A 276 10.39 -2.20 18.88
C SER A 276 10.48 -1.23 20.06
N LEU A 277 10.71 -1.77 21.27
CA LEU A 277 11.04 -0.98 22.45
C LEU A 277 12.42 -0.33 22.33
N THR A 278 13.35 -1.01 21.65
CA THR A 278 14.74 -0.56 21.55
C THR A 278 14.97 0.12 20.21
N GLN A 279 15.52 1.34 20.27
CA GLN A 279 15.93 2.15 19.12
C GLN A 279 17.36 2.65 19.35
N GLY A 280 18.33 1.99 18.72
CA GLY A 280 19.74 2.26 19.03
C GLY A 280 20.04 1.97 20.50
N GLU A 281 20.50 2.98 21.23
CA GLU A 281 20.85 2.89 22.65
C GLU A 281 19.65 3.12 23.58
N MET A 282 18.52 3.62 23.05
CA MET A 282 17.33 3.93 23.85
C MET A 282 16.43 2.71 23.99
N THR A 283 15.88 2.51 25.18
CA THR A 283 14.79 1.55 25.42
C THR A 283 13.57 2.31 25.94
N PHE A 284 12.55 2.44 25.10
CA PHE A 284 11.30 3.09 25.48
C PHE A 284 10.48 2.21 26.43
N PRO A 285 9.67 2.79 27.32
CA PRO A 285 8.82 2.00 28.20
C PRO A 285 7.75 1.21 27.44
N ASP A 286 7.24 0.14 28.05
CA ASP A 286 6.26 -0.78 27.43
C ASP A 286 4.99 -0.10 26.87
N ASN A 287 4.63 1.07 27.40
CA ASN A 287 3.48 1.84 26.91
C ASN A 287 3.70 2.40 25.50
N SER A 288 4.94 2.53 25.04
CA SER A 288 5.27 2.94 23.67
C SER A 288 4.74 1.97 22.60
N LEU A 289 4.45 0.72 22.95
CA LEU A 289 3.82 -0.26 22.06
C LEU A 289 2.28 -0.23 22.11
N LYS A 290 1.70 0.62 22.94
CA LYS A 290 0.27 0.63 23.27
C LYS A 290 -0.34 2.01 22.97
N PRO A 291 -0.49 2.38 21.68
CA PRO A 291 -1.22 3.59 21.33
C PRO A 291 -2.67 3.52 21.84
N PRO A 292 -3.34 4.67 22.06
CA PRO A 292 -4.72 4.73 22.55
C PRO A 292 -5.69 3.90 21.70
N TYR A 293 -5.48 3.93 20.37
CA TYR A 293 -6.12 3.04 19.41
C TYR A 293 -5.04 2.17 18.74
N PRO A 294 -5.06 0.84 18.93
CA PRO A 294 -4.11 -0.08 18.30
C PRO A 294 -4.07 0.11 16.78
N ILE A 295 -2.87 -0.02 16.21
CA ILE A 295 -2.64 0.27 14.78
C ILE A 295 -3.51 -0.62 13.90
N GLU A 296 -3.59 -1.90 14.28
CA GLU A 296 -4.36 -2.93 13.61
C GLU A 296 -5.86 -2.65 13.71
N ASP A 297 -6.35 -2.20 14.87
CA ASP A 297 -7.76 -1.84 15.05
C ASP A 297 -8.14 -0.63 14.19
N VAL A 298 -7.27 0.38 14.11
CA VAL A 298 -7.45 1.53 13.22
C VAL A 298 -7.49 1.05 11.76
N TRP A 299 -6.54 0.20 11.35
CA TRP A 299 -6.47 -0.32 9.99
C TRP A 299 -7.74 -1.09 9.61
N TYR A 300 -8.16 -2.06 10.42
CA TYR A 300 -9.38 -2.82 10.14
C TYR A 300 -10.65 -1.99 10.25
N SER A 301 -10.69 -0.94 11.09
CA SER A 301 -11.84 -0.01 11.11
C SER A 301 -11.99 0.73 9.78
N MET A 302 -10.86 1.11 9.18
CA MET A 302 -10.83 1.76 7.86
C MET A 302 -11.15 0.76 6.75
N LEU A 303 -10.62 -0.47 6.80
CA LEU A 303 -10.99 -1.52 5.85
C LEU A 303 -12.49 -1.81 5.89
N ASN A 304 -13.07 -2.03 7.08
CA ASN A 304 -14.51 -2.25 7.26
C ASN A 304 -15.32 -1.13 6.61
N TYR A 305 -14.93 0.12 6.84
CA TYR A 305 -15.65 1.29 6.32
C TYR A 305 -15.49 1.47 4.80
N TYR A 306 -14.26 1.46 4.28
CA TYR A 306 -13.97 1.81 2.89
C TYR A 306 -14.08 0.64 1.92
N LEU A 307 -13.74 -0.59 2.34
CA LEU A 307 -13.96 -1.81 1.55
C LEU A 307 -15.34 -2.44 1.77
N GLN A 308 -16.15 -1.89 2.69
CA GLN A 308 -17.47 -2.40 3.03
C GLN A 308 -17.44 -3.86 3.49
N VAL A 309 -16.39 -4.21 4.24
CA VAL A 309 -16.22 -5.52 4.86
C VAL A 309 -16.60 -5.47 6.34
N ASN A 310 -16.61 -6.64 6.98
CA ASN A 310 -16.96 -6.74 8.39
C ASN A 310 -16.05 -7.72 9.10
N HIS A 311 -14.89 -7.24 9.57
CA HIS A 311 -14.08 -7.98 10.53
C HIS A 311 -14.85 -8.14 11.84
N PRO A 312 -15.09 -9.37 12.33
CA PRO A 312 -16.04 -9.66 13.41
C PRO A 312 -15.69 -8.98 14.74
N ASP A 313 -14.40 -8.78 15.03
CA ASP A 313 -13.92 -8.22 16.29
C ASP A 313 -13.76 -6.69 16.28
N ILE A 314 -14.03 -6.02 15.16
CA ILE A 314 -13.78 -4.58 15.01
C ILE A 314 -15.10 -3.82 14.94
N HIS A 315 -15.36 -3.05 16.00
CA HIS A 315 -16.61 -2.28 16.17
C HIS A 315 -16.43 -0.76 16.05
N LEU A 316 -15.19 -0.29 15.92
CA LEU A 316 -14.88 1.11 15.70
C LEU A 316 -15.15 1.50 14.24
N THR A 317 -15.55 2.75 14.04
CA THR A 317 -15.54 3.43 12.75
C THR A 317 -14.42 4.46 12.69
N PRO A 318 -13.99 4.89 11.49
CA PRO A 318 -12.96 5.94 11.37
C PRO A 318 -13.33 7.25 12.09
N ASP A 319 -14.62 7.55 12.26
CA ASP A 319 -15.10 8.76 12.94
C ASP A 319 -14.98 8.68 14.48
N ASP A 320 -14.87 7.46 15.04
CA ASP A 320 -14.66 7.25 16.48
C ASP A 320 -13.20 7.50 16.91
N ILE A 321 -12.28 7.62 15.93
CA ILE A 321 -10.83 7.64 16.15
C ILE A 321 -10.31 9.05 15.81
N PRO A 322 -9.54 9.72 16.69
CA PRO A 322 -8.87 10.98 16.35
C PRO A 322 -8.01 10.86 15.09
N ASN A 323 -7.84 11.94 14.33
CA ASN A 323 -7.07 11.85 13.10
C ASN A 323 -5.58 11.63 13.35
N VAL A 324 -5.06 12.04 14.51
CA VAL A 324 -3.64 11.91 14.84
C VAL A 324 -3.47 11.21 16.17
N GLN A 325 -2.57 10.23 16.20
CA GLN A 325 -1.99 9.65 17.42
C GLN A 325 -0.48 9.82 17.37
N TYR A 326 0.15 10.30 18.44
CA TYR A 326 1.60 10.52 18.43
C TYR A 326 2.21 10.30 19.81
N TYR A 327 3.40 9.70 19.83
CA TYR A 327 4.13 9.43 21.05
C TYR A 327 4.96 10.65 21.44
N VAL A 328 4.68 11.28 22.57
CA VAL A 328 5.53 12.34 23.12
C VAL A 328 6.71 11.67 23.81
N MET A 329 7.90 11.77 23.23
CA MET A 329 9.13 11.22 23.83
C MET A 329 9.55 12.03 25.06
N GLY A 330 10.09 11.34 26.05
CA GLY A 330 10.79 11.93 27.20
C GLY A 330 12.15 11.25 27.37
N ASP A 331 12.89 11.62 28.41
CA ASP A 331 14.09 10.88 28.80
C ASP A 331 13.70 9.44 29.18
N VAL A 332 14.36 8.45 28.58
CA VAL A 332 14.04 7.03 28.77
C VAL A 332 14.69 6.44 30.03
N ASP A 333 15.70 7.12 30.58
CA ASP A 333 16.44 6.68 31.77
C ASP A 333 15.89 7.33 33.06
N GLU A 334 15.06 8.36 32.95
CA GLU A 334 14.41 9.04 34.07
C GLU A 334 12.91 8.70 34.15
N PRO A 335 12.47 7.90 35.14
CA PRO A 335 11.08 7.44 35.24
C PRO A 335 10.03 8.57 35.34
N ASP A 336 10.41 9.72 35.88
CA ASP A 336 9.53 10.87 36.10
C ASP A 336 9.71 11.98 35.04
N ALA A 337 10.51 11.74 33.99
CA ALA A 337 10.71 12.74 32.93
C ALA A 337 9.39 13.06 32.22
N PRO A 338 9.13 14.34 31.90
CA PRO A 338 7.97 14.71 31.11
C PRO A 338 8.07 14.06 29.72
N GLY A 339 6.98 13.40 29.29
CA GLY A 339 6.93 12.67 28.03
C GLY A 339 6.66 11.19 28.27
N ASN A 340 7.22 10.35 27.40
CA ASN A 340 6.98 8.91 27.31
C ASN A 340 5.50 8.53 27.39
N VAL A 341 4.66 9.24 26.63
CA VAL A 341 3.21 9.06 26.66
C VAL A 341 2.60 9.28 25.29
N TRP A 342 1.61 8.48 24.94
CA TRP A 342 0.80 8.73 23.75
C TRP A 342 -0.16 9.90 23.96
N ARG A 343 -0.32 10.70 22.91
CA ARG A 343 -1.34 11.74 22.81
C ARG A 343 -2.13 11.57 21.51
N THR A 344 -3.30 12.19 21.48
CA THR A 344 -4.13 12.30 20.29
C THR A 344 -4.37 13.76 19.94
N ALA A 345 -4.66 14.02 18.67
CA ALA A 345 -5.10 15.33 18.18
C ALA A 345 -6.09 15.15 17.01
N ASP A 346 -6.91 16.17 16.77
CA ASP A 346 -7.85 16.19 15.65
C ASP A 346 -7.16 16.47 14.31
N ASP A 347 -5.95 17.02 14.35
CA ASP A 347 -5.19 17.43 13.17
C ASP A 347 -3.69 17.60 13.48
N TRP A 348 -2.86 17.75 12.44
CA TRP A 348 -1.43 18.02 12.55
C TRP A 348 -1.03 19.34 11.88
N PRO A 349 -0.20 20.19 12.53
CA PRO A 349 0.39 20.00 13.85
C PRO A 349 -0.62 20.25 14.99
N PRO A 350 -0.48 19.59 16.14
CA PRO A 350 -1.24 19.91 17.34
C PRO A 350 -1.05 21.38 17.76
N GLU A 351 -2.03 21.94 18.46
CA GLU A 351 -1.94 23.31 18.97
C GLU A 351 -0.71 23.48 19.87
N ALA A 352 0.13 24.45 19.55
CA ALA A 352 1.36 24.73 20.27
C ALA A 352 1.72 26.22 20.23
N VAL A 353 2.39 26.69 21.27
CA VAL A 353 2.97 28.03 21.33
C VAL A 353 4.39 27.97 20.76
N LYS A 354 4.67 28.74 19.71
CA LYS A 354 6.03 28.89 19.18
C LYS A 354 6.87 29.68 20.17
N VAL A 355 7.97 29.08 20.62
CA VAL A 355 8.97 29.72 21.48
C VAL A 355 10.28 29.82 20.72
N HIS A 356 10.89 31.00 20.74
CA HIS A 356 12.20 31.22 20.15
C HIS A 356 13.29 30.98 21.20
N LEU A 357 14.24 30.10 20.89
CA LEU A 357 15.47 29.87 21.66
C LEU A 357 16.63 30.53 20.92
N TYR A 358 17.50 31.28 21.62
CA TYR A 358 18.50 32.15 21.00
C TYR A 358 19.90 31.78 21.46
N LEU A 359 20.79 31.48 20.52
CA LEU A 359 22.20 31.26 20.82
C LEU A 359 22.80 32.46 21.58
N GLN A 360 23.42 32.16 22.72
CA GLN A 360 24.03 33.13 23.60
C GLN A 360 25.56 33.20 23.36
N PRO A 361 26.21 34.36 23.55
CA PRO A 361 27.66 34.51 23.36
C PRO A 361 28.54 33.58 24.21
N ASN A 362 28.00 33.04 25.30
CA ASN A 362 28.68 32.08 26.18
C ASN A 362 28.51 30.61 25.74
N GLY A 363 27.87 30.36 24.59
CA GLY A 363 27.58 29.01 24.09
C GLY A 363 26.29 28.39 24.63
N GLY A 364 25.42 29.18 25.29
CA GLY A 364 24.08 28.75 25.72
C GLY A 364 22.99 28.92 24.66
N LEU A 365 21.75 28.55 25.02
CA LEU A 365 20.49 28.76 24.29
C LEU A 365 19.58 29.80 24.95
#